data_AF-A0A974BPR4-F1
#
_entry.id   AF-A0A974BPR4-F1
#
_cell.length_a   1.000
_cell.length_b   1.000
_cell.length_c   1.000
_cell.angle_alpha   90.00
_cell.angle_beta   90.00
_cell.angle_gamma   90.00
#
_symmetry.space_group_name_H-M   'P 1'
#
loop_
_entity.id
_entity.type
_entity.pdbx_description
1 polymer ?
#
loop_
_entity_poly.entity_id
_entity_poly.type
_entity_poly.pdbx_seq_one_letter_code
_entity_poly.pdbx_strand_id
1 'polypeptide(L)'
;MYGALLSIFTSEVSLCCSILFWTHQLPNSPSQVPIIVLFCLSTFLAITLVRLFLDHFELAVRNITDLEDYDSTEEFDPYNVSISKNLREVFGNEKKYWFLPIFSSLGDGFSFPIGDATEDIEKNAAFAKSPNEGI
;
A
#
# COMPACT_ATOMS: atom_id res chain seq x y z
N MET A 1 2.34 5.40 2.64
CA MET A 1 3.39 4.70 3.42
C MET A 1 4.28 5.64 4.24
N TYR A 2 5.18 6.45 3.65
CA TYR A 2 6.13 7.27 4.42
C TYR A 2 5.51 8.23 5.44
N GLY A 3 4.41 8.90 5.05
CA GLY A 3 3.67 9.75 5.97
C GLY A 3 3.15 8.99 7.19
N ALA A 4 2.65 7.76 6.99
CA ALA A 4 2.19 6.89 8.07
C ALA A 4 3.36 6.44 8.98
N LEU A 5 4.51 6.08 8.40
CA LEU A 5 5.70 5.70 9.18
C LEU A 5 6.21 6.88 10.03
N LEU A 6 6.27 8.08 9.45
CA LEU A 6 6.70 9.28 10.16
C LEU A 6 5.75 9.67 11.28
N SER A 7 4.43 9.56 11.06
CA SER A 7 3.44 9.89 12.08
C SER A 7 3.40 8.85 13.21
N ILE A 8 3.56 7.56 12.91
CA ILE A 8 3.73 6.50 13.93
C ILE A 8 4.97 6.77 14.77
N PHE A 9 6.12 7.01 14.12
CA PHE A 9 7.38 7.31 14.82
C PHE A 9 7.24 8.55 15.72
N THR A 10 6.62 9.61 15.22
CA THR A 10 6.40 10.84 15.99
C THR A 10 5.46 10.61 17.17
N SER A 11 4.40 9.82 16.98
CA SER A 11 3.47 9.42 18.05
C SER A 11 4.19 8.62 19.14
N GLU A 12 5.01 7.65 18.77
CA GLU A 12 5.76 6.80 19.72
C GLU A 12 6.78 7.61 20.54
N VAL A 13 7.56 8.47 19.89
CA VAL A 13 8.54 9.34 20.58
C VAL A 13 7.83 10.32 21.52
N SER A 14 6.72 10.92 21.09
CA SER A 14 5.96 11.88 21.90
C SER A 14 5.14 11.22 23.01
N LEU A 15 4.79 9.94 22.89
CA LEU A 15 4.10 9.16 23.93
C LEU A 15 4.96 9.06 25.19
N CYS A 16 6.26 8.78 25.07
CA CYS A 16 7.17 8.73 26.21
C CYS A 16 7.15 10.04 27.01
N CYS A 17 7.27 11.18 26.33
CA CYS A 17 7.22 12.49 26.99
C CYS A 17 5.83 12.80 27.56
N SER A 18 4.77 12.36 26.89
CA SER A 18 3.40 12.51 27.38
C SER A 18 3.16 11.72 28.66
N ILE A 19 3.68 10.50 28.79
CA ILE A 19 3.59 9.70 30.03
C ILE A 19 4.31 10.41 31.19
N LEU A 20 5.49 10.98 30.94
CA LEU A 20 6.22 11.75 31.95
C LEU A 20 5.48 13.00 32.39
N PHE A 21 4.74 13.65 31.48
CA PHE A 21 3.84 14.76 31.80
C PHE A 21 2.70 14.32 32.73
N TRP A 22 1.98 13.25 32.38
CA TRP A 22 0.85 12.74 33.17
C TRP A 22 1.26 12.18 34.53
N THR A 23 2.51 11.73 34.68
CA THR A 23 3.06 11.27 35.96
C THR A 23 3.69 12.38 36.79
N HIS A 24 3.55 13.65 36.37
CA HIS A 24 4.11 14.83 37.04
C HIS A 24 5.64 14.78 37.23
N GLN A 25 6.34 14.05 36.35
CA GLN A 25 7.80 13.89 36.41
C GLN A 25 8.56 14.91 35.52
N LEU A 26 7.85 15.75 34.77
CA LEU A 26 8.46 16.79 33.94
C LEU A 26 8.59 18.11 34.69
N PRO A 27 9.74 18.81 34.59
CA PRO A 27 9.88 20.17 35.09
C PRO A 27 8.93 21.11 34.36
N ASN A 28 8.44 22.14 35.06
CA ASN A 28 7.59 23.18 34.48
C ASN A 28 8.36 23.92 33.37
N SER A 29 8.03 23.59 32.13
CA SER A 29 8.67 24.09 30.91
C SER A 29 7.60 24.54 29.92
N PRO A 30 7.85 25.60 29.13
CA PRO A 30 6.96 25.99 28.02
C PRO A 30 6.68 24.86 27.02
N SER A 31 7.52 23.82 26.97
CA SER A 31 7.40 22.68 26.05
C SER A 31 6.35 21.64 26.45
N GLN A 32 5.80 21.69 27.67
CA GLN A 32 4.86 20.67 28.17
C GLN A 32 3.58 20.58 27.31
N VAL A 33 2.93 21.70 27.04
CA VAL A 33 1.69 21.74 26.23
C VAL A 33 1.95 21.33 24.77
N PRO A 34 2.98 21.87 24.08
CA PRO A 34 3.31 21.44 22.71
C PRO A 34 3.56 19.94 22.55
N ILE A 35 4.19 19.28 23.53
CA ILE A 35 4.46 17.83 23.47
C ILE A 35 3.15 17.03 23.48
N ILE A 36 2.19 17.41 24.32
CA ILE A 36 0.88 16.75 24.38
C ILE A 36 0.10 16.97 23.09
N VAL A 37 0.12 18.20 22.55
CA VAL A 37 -0.52 18.51 21.27
C VAL A 37 0.12 17.70 20.14
N LEU A 38 1.45 17.61 20.10
CA LEU A 38 2.18 16.81 19.12
C LEU A 38 1.79 15.34 19.19
N PHE A 39 1.69 14.76 20.39
CA PHE A 39 1.25 13.38 20.58
C PHE A 39 -0.17 13.16 20.05
N CYS A 40 -1.13 14.01 20.43
CA CYS A 40 -2.52 13.88 19.97
C CYS A 40 -2.64 14.00 18.44
N LEU A 41 -2.03 15.03 17.85
CA LEU A 41 -2.10 15.28 16.41
C LEU A 41 -1.40 14.18 15.60
N SER A 42 -0.19 13.77 16.03
CA SER A 42 0.56 12.71 15.34
C SER A 42 -0.15 11.36 15.43
N THR A 43 -0.80 11.04 16.54
CA THR A 43 -1.57 9.80 16.72
C THR A 43 -2.81 9.77 15.84
N PHE A 44 -3.59 10.86 15.81
CA PHE A 44 -4.74 10.96 14.92
C PHE A 44 -4.32 10.84 13.45
N LEU A 45 -3.25 11.54 13.07
CA LEU A 45 -2.69 11.47 11.73
C LEU A 45 -2.17 10.07 11.38
N ALA A 46 -1.53 9.37 12.32
CA ALA A 46 -1.07 8.00 12.14
C ALA A 46 -2.24 7.05 11.85
N ILE A 47 -3.30 7.09 12.66
CA ILE A 47 -4.48 6.25 12.45
C ILE A 47 -5.08 6.50 11.06
N THR A 48 -5.30 7.77 10.70
CA THR A 48 -5.88 8.15 9.40
C THR A 48 -5.01 7.69 8.23
N LEU A 49 -3.70 7.93 8.26
CA LEU A 49 -2.80 7.55 7.17
C LEU A 49 -2.58 6.04 7.06
N VAL A 50 -2.64 5.30 8.17
CA VAL A 50 -2.59 3.84 8.14
C VAL A 50 -3.85 3.29 7.48
N ARG A 51 -5.04 3.81 7.81
CA ARG A 51 -6.28 3.36 7.15
C ARG A 51 -6.27 3.64 5.66
N LEU A 52 -5.97 4.88 5.28
CA LEU A 52 -5.83 5.25 3.87
C LEU A 52 -4.84 4.35 3.13
N PHE A 53 -3.70 4.04 3.75
CA PHE A 53 -2.72 3.14 3.15
C PHE A 53 -3.23 1.72 2.97
N LEU A 54 -3.93 1.16 3.96
CA LEU A 54 -4.47 -0.20 3.88
C LEU A 54 -5.56 -0.29 2.81
N ASP A 55 -6.48 0.67 2.77
CA ASP A 55 -7.57 0.71 1.80
C ASP A 55 -7.00 0.78 0.37
N HIS A 56 -6.06 1.69 0.11
CA HIS A 56 -5.40 1.79 -1.21
C HIS A 56 -4.50 0.60 -1.54
N PHE A 57 -3.92 -0.06 -0.52
CA PHE A 57 -3.13 -1.26 -0.74
C PHE A 57 -4.03 -2.42 -1.18
N GLU A 58 -5.23 -2.55 -0.61
CA GLU A 58 -6.22 -3.53 -1.07
C GLU A 58 -6.65 -3.29 -2.52
N LEU A 59 -6.90 -2.03 -2.88
CA LEU A 59 -7.18 -1.63 -4.26
C LEU A 59 -6.03 -2.00 -5.22
N ALA A 60 -4.78 -1.74 -4.83
CA ALA A 60 -3.60 -2.13 -5.61
C ALA A 60 -3.45 -3.66 -5.72
N VAL A 61 -3.89 -4.42 -4.71
CA VAL A 61 -3.92 -5.88 -4.73
C VAL A 61 -4.99 -6.40 -5.69
N ARG A 62 -6.16 -5.74 -5.77
CA ARG A 62 -7.26 -6.09 -6.68
C ARG A 62 -7.12 -5.52 -8.09
N ASN A 63 -6.18 -4.59 -8.29
CA ASN A 63 -6.00 -3.84 -9.54
C ASN A 63 -7.25 -3.02 -9.93
N ILE A 64 -7.77 -2.28 -8.95
CA ILE A 64 -8.97 -1.45 -9.11
C ILE A 64 -8.63 -0.05 -8.62
N THR A 65 -9.08 0.97 -9.33
CA THR A 65 -8.96 2.37 -8.90
C THR A 65 -10.14 2.78 -8.01
N ASP A 66 -9.98 3.82 -7.18
CA ASP A 66 -11.08 4.29 -6.30
C ASP A 66 -12.38 4.58 -7.07
N LEU A 67 -12.27 5.11 -8.31
CA LEU A 67 -13.42 5.41 -9.15
C LEU A 67 -14.09 4.14 -9.67
N GLU A 68 -13.31 3.13 -10.04
CA GLU A 68 -13.83 1.83 -10.48
C GLU A 68 -14.47 1.08 -9.32
N ASP A 69 -13.90 1.10 -8.11
CA ASP A 69 -14.49 0.48 -6.92
C ASP A 69 -15.83 1.17 -6.56
N TYR A 70 -15.89 2.49 -6.68
CA TYR A 70 -17.11 3.27 -6.46
C TYR A 70 -18.24 2.94 -7.46
N ASP A 71 -17.89 2.68 -8.73
CA ASP A 71 -18.84 2.37 -9.79
C ASP A 71 -19.09 0.85 -9.95
N SER A 72 -18.38 0.01 -9.18
CA SER A 72 -18.43 -1.44 -9.32
C SER A 72 -19.78 -2.00 -8.88
N THR A 73 -20.41 -2.78 -9.77
CA THR A 73 -21.57 -3.61 -9.43
C THR A 73 -21.11 -4.99 -8.94
N GLU A 74 -20.18 -5.02 -7.98
CA GLU A 74 -19.61 -6.17 -7.22
C GLU A 74 -19.18 -7.46 -7.95
N GLU A 75 -19.49 -7.69 -9.23
CA GLU A 75 -19.42 -9.02 -9.85
C GLU A 75 -18.27 -9.19 -10.86
N PHE A 76 -17.56 -8.13 -11.25
CA PHE A 76 -16.53 -8.23 -12.29
C PHE A 76 -15.38 -7.24 -12.12
N ASP A 77 -14.19 -7.79 -11.80
CA ASP A 77 -12.92 -7.08 -11.73
C ASP A 77 -12.04 -7.46 -12.95
N PRO A 78 -12.23 -6.85 -14.14
CA PRO A 78 -11.59 -7.29 -15.40
C PRO A 78 -10.06 -7.27 -15.35
N TYR A 79 -9.49 -6.35 -14.58
CA TYR A 79 -8.05 -6.13 -14.49
C TYR A 79 -7.40 -6.93 -13.35
N ASN A 80 -8.19 -7.64 -12.55
CA ASN A 80 -7.66 -8.48 -11.48
C ASN A 80 -7.13 -9.79 -12.04
N VAL A 81 -5.82 -9.84 -12.34
CA VAL A 81 -5.19 -11.06 -12.89
C VAL A 81 -4.62 -11.94 -11.79
N SER A 82 -3.83 -11.36 -10.87
CA SER A 82 -3.35 -12.04 -9.66
C SER A 82 -2.64 -11.04 -8.75
N ILE A 83 -2.66 -11.26 -7.44
CA ILE A 83 -2.00 -10.39 -6.45
C ILE A 83 -0.56 -10.01 -6.85
N SER A 84 0.25 -10.98 -7.32
CA SER A 84 1.63 -10.69 -7.70
C SER A 84 1.76 -9.90 -9.01
N LYS A 85 0.85 -10.07 -9.97
CA LYS A 85 0.89 -9.31 -11.23
C LYS A 85 0.39 -7.90 -11.00
N ASN A 86 -0.74 -7.77 -10.29
CA ASN A 86 -1.37 -6.50 -9.94
C ASN A 86 -0.38 -5.58 -9.19
N LEU A 87 0.31 -6.10 -8.17
CA LEU A 87 1.32 -5.33 -7.45
C LEU A 87 2.53 -4.95 -8.33
N ARG A 88 2.90 -5.77 -9.32
CA ARG A 88 3.99 -5.44 -10.24
C ARG A 88 3.59 -4.37 -11.25
N GLU A 89 2.33 -4.25 -11.60
CA GLU A 89 1.86 -3.15 -12.46
C GLU A 89 2.07 -1.80 -11.78
N VAL A 90 1.78 -1.73 -10.48
CA VAL A 90 1.97 -0.52 -9.67
C VAL A 90 3.44 -0.28 -9.34
N PHE A 91 4.14 -1.27 -8.77
CA PHE A 91 5.48 -1.09 -8.18
C PHE A 91 6.63 -1.55 -9.09
N GLY A 92 6.35 -2.19 -10.22
CA GLY A 92 7.35 -2.73 -11.13
C GLY A 92 7.88 -4.11 -10.74
N ASN A 93 8.69 -4.66 -11.64
CA ASN A 93 9.29 -6.00 -11.48
C ASN A 93 10.40 -6.04 -10.41
N GLU A 94 11.14 -4.95 -10.24
CA GLU A 94 12.30 -4.88 -9.37
C GLU A 94 11.89 -4.48 -7.94
N LYS A 95 11.76 -5.47 -7.04
CA LYS A 95 11.35 -5.28 -5.63
C LYS A 95 12.17 -4.25 -4.85
N LYS A 96 13.45 -4.03 -5.23
CA LYS A 96 14.31 -3.03 -4.59
C LYS A 96 13.81 -1.59 -4.75
N TYR A 97 13.00 -1.32 -5.79
CA TYR A 97 12.44 0.01 -6.04
C TYR A 97 11.05 0.21 -5.43
N TRP A 98 10.42 -0.84 -4.87
CA TRP A 98 9.06 -0.74 -4.32
C TRP A 98 8.95 0.27 -3.17
N PHE A 99 10.05 0.45 -2.44
CA PHE A 99 10.18 1.41 -1.36
C PHE A 99 11.04 2.60 -1.78
N LEU A 100 11.10 2.97 -3.05
CA LEU A 100 11.80 4.16 -3.50
C LEU A 100 10.86 5.02 -4.33
N PRO A 101 10.90 6.35 -4.20
CA PRO A 101 10.05 7.24 -4.99
C PRO A 101 10.63 7.40 -6.41
N ILE A 102 10.75 6.28 -7.12
CA ILE A 102 11.28 6.18 -8.48
C ILE A 102 10.18 5.54 -9.32
N PHE A 103 9.90 6.11 -10.49
CA PHE A 103 8.91 5.54 -11.40
C PHE A 103 9.38 4.14 -11.85
N SER A 104 8.57 3.13 -11.53
CA SER A 104 8.83 1.73 -11.87
C SER A 104 7.59 0.98 -12.35
N SER A 105 6.44 1.65 -12.47
CA SER A 105 5.18 1.08 -12.93
C SER A 105 5.29 0.52 -14.35
N LEU A 106 4.50 -0.50 -14.65
CA LEU A 106 4.47 -1.16 -15.97
C LEU A 106 3.34 -0.59 -16.85
N GLY A 107 3.41 -0.89 -18.15
CA GLY A 107 2.40 -0.47 -19.12
C GLY A 107 2.65 0.91 -19.73
N ASP A 108 1.78 1.30 -20.65
CA ASP A 108 1.81 2.60 -21.34
C ASP A 108 0.77 3.60 -20.79
N GLY A 109 -0.08 3.14 -19.87
CA GLY A 109 -1.20 3.92 -19.30
C GLY A 109 -2.43 4.01 -20.22
N PHE A 110 -2.43 3.35 -21.38
CA PHE A 110 -3.54 3.31 -22.34
C PHE A 110 -4.14 1.91 -22.48
N SER A 111 -3.33 0.86 -22.31
CA SER A 111 -3.74 -0.54 -22.41
C SER A 111 -3.33 -1.33 -21.18
N PHE A 112 -4.28 -2.09 -20.62
CA PHE A 112 -4.10 -2.89 -19.41
C PHE A 112 -4.43 -4.35 -19.68
N PRO A 113 -3.73 -5.32 -19.06
CA PRO A 113 -4.02 -6.73 -19.21
C PRO A 113 -5.36 -7.10 -18.55
N ILE A 114 -6.08 -8.03 -19.16
CA ILE A 114 -7.39 -8.49 -18.69
C ILE A 114 -7.26 -9.96 -18.25
N GLY A 115 -7.90 -10.31 -17.13
CA GLY A 115 -7.80 -11.62 -16.46
C GLY A 115 -7.98 -12.82 -17.40
N ASP A 116 -9.11 -12.89 -18.11
CA ASP A 116 -9.47 -14.04 -18.98
C ASP A 116 -8.48 -14.26 -20.13
N ALA A 117 -7.98 -13.19 -20.75
CA ALA A 117 -7.02 -13.30 -21.84
C ALA A 117 -5.65 -13.80 -21.37
N THR A 118 -5.30 -13.55 -20.11
CA THR A 118 -3.97 -13.87 -19.56
C THR A 118 -3.88 -15.33 -19.10
N GLU A 119 -4.95 -15.89 -18.54
CA GLU A 119 -5.01 -17.31 -18.17
C GLU A 119 -4.92 -18.22 -19.40
N ASP A 120 -5.64 -17.88 -20.47
CA ASP A 120 -5.60 -18.65 -21.73
C ASP A 120 -4.21 -18.61 -22.36
N ILE A 121 -3.54 -17.46 -22.38
CA ILE A 121 -2.18 -17.32 -22.92
C ILE A 121 -1.17 -18.12 -22.08
N GLU A 122 -1.23 -18.06 -20.75
CA GLU A 122 -0.31 -18.80 -19.87
C GLU A 122 -0.53 -20.31 -19.96
N LYS A 123 -1.79 -20.74 -20.00
CA LYS A 123 -2.16 -22.14 -20.19
C LYS A 123 -1.64 -22.65 -21.54
N ASN A 124 -1.88 -21.91 -22.62
CA ASN A 124 -1.39 -22.25 -23.96
C ASN A 124 0.14 -22.25 -24.05
N ALA A 125 0.84 -21.32 -23.37
CA ALA A 125 2.29 -21.29 -23.31
C ALA A 125 2.88 -22.45 -22.47
N ALA A 126 2.22 -22.84 -21.38
CA ALA A 126 2.59 -24.01 -20.57
C ALA A 126 2.40 -25.32 -21.37
N PHE A 127 1.31 -25.44 -22.12
CA PHE A 127 1.09 -26.57 -23.05
C PHE A 127 2.14 -26.60 -24.16
N ALA A 128 2.52 -25.45 -24.72
CA ALA A 128 3.57 -25.36 -25.75
C ALA A 128 4.97 -25.74 -25.21
N LYS A 129 5.21 -25.61 -23.90
CA LYS A 129 6.46 -26.00 -23.23
C LYS A 129 6.50 -27.49 -22.83
N SER A 130 5.36 -28.18 -22.89
CA SER A 130 5.14 -29.57 -22.48
C SER A 130 5.28 -30.68 -23.56
N PRO A 131 5.79 -30.50 -24.80
CA PRO A 131 5.99 -31.64 -25.68
C PRO A 131 7.48 -31.90 -25.96
N ASN A 132 8.19 -32.59 -25.06
CA ASN A 132 9.23 -33.59 -25.42
C ASN A 132 9.85 -34.37 -24.24
N GLU A 133 9.06 -34.93 -23.31
CA GLU A 133 9.58 -35.99 -22.42
C GLU A 133 8.69 -37.23 -22.51
N GLY A 134 9.07 -38.15 -23.40
CA GLY A 134 8.51 -39.50 -23.47
C GLY A 134 8.17 -39.97 -24.88
N ILE A 135 9.13 -40.59 -25.56
CA ILE A 135 9.24 -42.04 -25.87
C ILE A 135 10.58 -42.27 -26.56
#